data_AF-A4X8H8-F1
#
_entry.id   AF-A4X8H8-F1
#
_cell.length_a   1.000
_cell.length_b   1.000
_cell.length_c   1.000
_cell.angle_alpha   90.00
_cell.angle_beta   90.00
_cell.angle_gamma   90.00
#
_symmetry.space_group_name_H-M   'P 1'
#
loop_
_entity.id
_entity.type
_entity.pdbx_description
1 polymer ?
#
loop_
_entity_poly.entity_id
_entity_poly.type
_entity_poly.pdbx_seq_one_letter_code
_entity_poly.pdbx_strand_id
1 'polypeptide(L)'
;MVAQAGPYAPALTAYAQRVQAMDEADTGTSQTSDEVAAVVMEILTAPEMPFRTQTSNWARDFVGWSLSDLNGSAVLRETRGWVGQ
;
A
#
# COMPACT_ATOMS: atom_id res chain seq x y z
N MET A 1 -19.68 -9.65 -3.45
CA MET A 1 -18.80 -9.12 -2.39
C MET A 1 -19.21 -7.72 -1.97
N VAL A 2 -19.20 -6.70 -2.85
CA VAL A 2 -19.60 -5.32 -2.48
C VAL A 2 -21.03 -5.23 -1.90
N ALA A 3 -22.01 -5.87 -2.54
CA ALA A 3 -23.41 -5.85 -2.09
C ALA A 3 -23.64 -6.47 -0.69
N GLN A 4 -22.69 -7.27 -0.17
CA GLN A 4 -22.76 -7.87 1.16
C GLN A 4 -22.13 -6.99 2.25
N ALA A 5 -21.49 -5.87 1.89
CA ALA A 5 -20.82 -4.97 2.82
C ALA A 5 -21.79 -4.04 3.59
N GLY A 6 -23.09 -4.09 3.28
CA GLY A 6 -24.12 -3.31 3.98
C GLY A 6 -23.81 -1.80 3.95
N PRO A 7 -23.80 -1.11 5.11
CA PRO A 7 -23.46 0.32 5.18
C PRO A 7 -22.10 0.70 4.60
N TYR A 8 -21.15 -0.24 4.52
CA TYR A 8 -19.81 0.00 3.95
C TYR A 8 -19.74 -0.22 2.44
N ALA A 9 -20.84 -0.60 1.78
CA ALA A 9 -20.85 -0.82 0.34
C ALA A 9 -20.33 0.39 -0.47
N PRO A 10 -20.66 1.65 -0.14
CA PRO A 10 -20.07 2.79 -0.85
C PRO A 10 -18.55 2.89 -0.66
N ALA A 11 -18.07 2.76 0.58
CA ALA A 11 -16.64 2.83 0.90
C ALA A 11 -15.82 1.71 0.24
N LEU A 12 -16.34 0.48 0.27
CA LEU A 12 -15.70 -0.66 -0.39
C LEU A 12 -15.70 -0.52 -1.92
N THR A 13 -16.76 0.06 -2.49
CA THR A 13 -16.81 0.36 -3.92
C THR A 13 -15.74 1.37 -4.30
N ALA A 14 -15.64 2.47 -3.56
CA ALA A 14 -14.63 3.51 -3.79
C ALA A 14 -13.20 2.94 -3.67
N TYR A 15 -12.95 2.10 -2.66
CA TYR A 15 -11.66 1.43 -2.51
C TYR A 15 -11.31 0.52 -3.69
N ALA A 16 -12.24 -0.32 -4.12
CA ALA A 16 -12.03 -1.20 -5.26
C ALA A 16 -11.76 -0.42 -6.56
N GLN A 17 -12.52 0.65 -6.81
CA GLN A 17 -12.32 1.54 -7.95
C GLN A 17 -10.96 2.23 -7.92
N ARG A 18 -10.52 2.70 -6.74
CA ARG A 18 -9.20 3.28 -6.58
C ARG A 18 -8.10 2.28 -6.91
N VAL A 19 -8.18 1.05 -6.38
CA VAL A 19 -7.16 0.01 -6.66
C VAL A 19 -7.11 -0.31 -8.15
N GLN A 20 -8.26 -0.44 -8.82
CA GLN A 20 -8.33 -0.63 -10.27
C GLN A 20 -7.69 0.53 -11.03
N ALA A 21 -8.00 1.78 -10.66
CA ALA A 21 -7.41 2.94 -11.30
C ALA A 21 -5.89 3.03 -11.12
N MET A 22 -5.37 2.60 -9.97
CA MET A 22 -3.92 2.55 -9.75
C MET A 22 -3.24 1.51 -10.64
N ASP A 23 -3.86 0.34 -10.80
CA ASP A 23 -3.41 -0.74 -11.67
C ASP A 23 -3.41 -0.29 -13.15
N GLU A 24 -4.52 0.30 -13.61
CA GLU A 24 -4.66 0.83 -14.98
C GLU A 24 -3.65 1.94 -15.32
N ALA A 25 -3.34 2.80 -14.34
CA ALA A 25 -2.40 3.89 -14.52
C ALA A 25 -0.93 3.46 -14.43
N ASP A 26 -0.64 2.18 -14.15
CA ASP A 26 0.71 1.67 -13.82
C ASP A 26 1.39 2.49 -12.70
N THR A 27 0.57 3.02 -11.79
CA THR A 27 1.01 3.80 -10.62
C THR A 27 0.84 3.01 -9.32
N GLY A 28 0.00 1.97 -9.35
CA GLY A 28 -0.15 0.96 -8.32
C GLY A 28 0.72 -0.23 -8.64
N THR A 29 1.94 -0.23 -8.10
CA THR A 29 2.91 -1.30 -8.30
C THR A 29 2.49 -2.55 -7.51
N SER A 30 1.50 -3.27 -8.02
CA SER A 30 1.29 -4.67 -7.67
C SER A 30 2.58 -5.41 -8.02
N GLN A 31 3.30 -5.90 -7.01
CA GLN A 31 4.53 -6.63 -7.25
C GLN A 31 4.20 -8.04 -7.72
N THR A 32 4.89 -8.48 -8.76
CA THR A 32 4.97 -9.88 -9.16
C THR A 32 5.66 -10.72 -8.09
N SER A 33 5.48 -12.04 -8.13
CA SER A 33 6.21 -12.97 -7.26
C SER A 33 7.73 -12.83 -7.41
N ASP A 34 8.20 -12.58 -8.64
CA ASP A 34 9.62 -12.52 -8.95
C ASP A 34 10.28 -11.26 -8.37
N GLU A 35 9.58 -10.12 -8.43
CA GLU A 35 10.04 -8.88 -7.78
C GLU A 35 10.16 -9.02 -6.27
N VAL A 36 9.19 -9.69 -5.63
CA VAL A 36 9.26 -9.94 -4.18
C VAL A 36 10.35 -10.96 -3.86
N ALA A 37 10.49 -12.02 -4.66
CA ALA A 37 11.53 -13.02 -4.47
C ALA A 37 12.94 -12.41 -4.56
N ALA A 38 13.16 -11.45 -5.46
CA ALA A 38 14.42 -10.72 -5.56
C ALA A 38 14.76 -10.00 -4.24
N VAL A 39 13.81 -9.30 -3.63
CA VAL A 39 13.99 -8.63 -2.33
C VAL A 39 14.29 -9.65 -1.23
N VAL A 40 13.61 -10.80 -1.22
CA VAL A 40 13.85 -11.87 -0.23
C VAL A 40 15.28 -12.41 -0.38
N MET A 41 15.73 -12.68 -1.60
CA MET A 41 17.09 -13.19 -1.85
C MET A 41 18.16 -12.17 -1.46
N GLU A 42 17.93 -10.88 -1.71
CA GLU A 42 18.80 -9.80 -1.26
C GLU A 42 18.96 -9.81 0.27
N ILE A 43 17.84 -9.87 1.01
CA ILE A 43 17.86 -9.89 2.48
C ILE A 43 18.56 -11.13 3.02
N LEU A 44 18.30 -12.30 2.43
CA LEU A 44 18.89 -13.58 2.87
C LEU A 44 20.40 -13.67 2.61
N THR A 45 20.92 -12.86 1.70
CA THR A 45 22.35 -12.83 1.34
C THR A 45 23.08 -11.58 1.84
N ALA A 46 22.38 -10.68 2.52
CA ALA A 46 22.96 -9.47 3.08
C ALA A 46 23.97 -9.79 4.21
N PRO A 47 25.09 -9.06 4.32
CA PRO A 47 26.06 -9.23 5.41
C PRO A 47 25.45 -9.00 6.80
N GLU A 48 24.45 -8.12 6.89
CA GLU A 48 23.65 -7.85 8.07
C GLU A 48 22.18 -7.81 7.67
N MET A 49 21.36 -8.65 8.31
CA MET A 49 19.95 -8.77 7.98
C MET A 49 19.15 -7.62 8.62
N PRO A 50 18.43 -6.80 7.84
CA PRO A 50 17.57 -5.76 8.40
C PRO A 50 16.42 -6.35 9.22
N PHE A 51 16.01 -5.66 10.29
CA PHE A 51 14.87 -6.08 11.12
C PHE A 51 13.54 -6.08 10.35
N ARG A 52 13.35 -5.12 9.43
CA ARG A 52 12.20 -5.05 8.50
C ARG A 52 12.65 -4.43 7.18
N THR A 53 12.05 -4.90 6.09
CA THR A 53 12.26 -4.37 4.74
C THR A 53 10.93 -4.15 4.03
N GLN A 54 10.83 -3.02 3.34
CA GLN A 54 9.71 -2.66 2.47
C GLN A 54 10.10 -3.08 1.04
N THR A 55 9.24 -3.87 0.41
CA THR A 55 9.53 -4.57 -0.84
C THR A 55 9.42 -3.67 -2.08
N SER A 56 8.82 -2.49 -1.96
CA SER A 56 8.70 -1.50 -3.03
C SER A 56 9.06 -0.09 -2.55
N ASN A 57 9.41 0.79 -3.48
CA ASN A 57 9.64 2.21 -3.18
C ASN A 57 8.39 2.87 -2.63
N TRP A 58 7.22 2.58 -3.20
CA TRP A 58 5.95 3.09 -2.69
C TRP A 58 5.72 2.73 -1.21
N ALA A 59 6.01 1.47 -0.83
CA ALA A 59 5.89 1.05 0.56
C ALA A 59 6.91 1.74 1.48
N ARG A 60 8.15 1.97 1.01
CA ARG A 60 9.17 2.73 1.76
C ARG A 60 8.72 4.17 2.00
N ASP A 61 8.25 4.83 0.94
CA ASP A 61 7.82 6.23 0.99
C ASP A 61 6.59 6.38 1.89
N PHE A 62 5.58 5.51 1.74
CA PHE A 62 4.38 5.53 2.57
C PHE A 62 4.71 5.30 4.06
N VAL A 63 5.56 4.32 4.39
CA VAL A 63 5.97 4.06 5.78
C VAL A 63 6.78 5.22 6.34
N GLY A 64 7.76 5.74 5.59
CA GLY A 64 8.59 6.87 6.03
C GLY A 64 7.73 8.11 6.31
N TRP A 65 6.82 8.42 5.39
CA TRP A 65 5.87 9.51 5.56
C TRP A 65 4.91 9.30 6.74
N SER A 66 4.32 8.10 6.86
CA SER A 66 3.40 7.75 7.96
C SER A 66 4.05 7.85 9.33
N LEU A 67 5.27 7.33 9.48
CA LEU A 67 6.03 7.42 10.75
C LEU A 67 6.43 8.86 11.10
N SER A 68 6.57 9.74 10.11
CA SER A 68 6.86 11.16 10.34
C SER A 68 5.63 11.98 10.75
N ASP A 69 4.42 11.47 10.50
CA ASP A 69 3.15 12.14 10.81
C ASP A 69 2.68 11.85 12.23
N LEU A 70 3.33 12.46 13.21
CA LEU A 70 3.13 12.15 14.64
C LEU A 70 1.70 12.37 15.15
N ASN A 71 0.91 13.21 14.50
CA ASN A 71 -0.49 13.45 14.87
C ASN A 71 -1.51 12.71 13.97
N GLY A 72 -1.04 12.00 12.95
CA GLY A 72 -1.85 11.21 12.04
C GLY A 72 -2.75 12.01 11.09
N SER A 73 -2.67 13.34 11.06
CA SER A 73 -3.57 14.16 10.24
C SER A 73 -3.27 14.04 8.75
N ALA A 74 -2.01 13.84 8.37
CA ALA A 74 -1.60 13.67 7.00
C ALA A 74 -1.99 12.27 6.49
N VAL A 75 -1.68 11.22 7.27
CA VAL A 75 -2.05 9.84 6.94
C VAL A 75 -3.56 9.66 6.87
N LEU A 76 -4.31 10.31 7.77
CA LEU A 76 -5.77 10.30 7.74
C LEU A 76 -6.31 10.98 6.48
N ARG A 77 -5.76 12.13 6.10
CA ARG A 77 -6.18 12.86 4.89
C ARG A 77 -5.98 12.01 3.63
N GLU A 78 -4.82 11.36 3.52
CA GLU A 78 -4.51 10.49 2.38
C GLU A 78 -5.42 9.26 2.34
N THR A 79 -5.51 8.53 3.44
CA THR A 79 -6.25 7.27 3.52
C THR A 79 -7.76 7.45 3.48
N ARG A 80 -8.30 8.62 3.89
CA ARG A 80 -9.71 8.98 3.64
C ARG A 80 -10.02 8.90 2.16
N GLY A 81 -9.15 9.43 1.29
CA GLY A 81 -9.33 9.37 -0.16
C GLY A 81 -9.44 7.95 -0.72
N TRP A 82 -9.00 6.92 0.03
CA TRP A 82 -9.06 5.53 -0.42
C TRP A 82 -10.45 4.93 -0.32
N VAL A 83 -11.30 5.44 0.56
CA VAL A 83 -12.64 4.91 0.82
C VAL A 83 -13.75 5.88 0.43
N GLY A 84 -13.41 6.93 -0.32
CA GLY A 84 -14.31 8.01 -0.70
C GLY A 84 -14.29 9.20 0.28
N GLN A 85 -15.03 10.26 -0.08
CA GLN A 85 -15.21 11.47 0.74
C GLN A 85 -16.58 11.48 1.42
#